data_AF-A0A6G3R676-F1
#
_entry.id   AF-A0A6G3R676-F1
#
_cell.length_a   1.000
_cell.length_b   1.000
_cell.length_c   1.000
_cell.angle_alpha   90.00
_cell.angle_beta   90.00
_cell.angle_gamma   90.00
#
_symmetry.space_group_name_H-M   'P 1'
#
loop_
_entity.id
_entity.type
_entity.pdbx_description
1 polymer ?
#
loop_
_entity_poly.entity_id
_entity_poly.type
_entity_poly.pdbx_seq_one_letter_code
_entity_poly.pdbx_strand_id
1 'polypeptide(L)' 'MVLTINVAVLLAVILFFLLRRKVQARSRGDQMVTVALAVAFGVVVAPTDFGQSILNAVGQLAEGITDSGSP' A
#
# COMPACT_ATOMS: atom_id res chain seq x y z
N MET A 1 -24.22 -15.45 14.24
CA MET A 1 -24.04 -14.59 13.06
C MET A 1 -22.56 -14.58 12.73
N VAL A 2 -22.15 -14.94 11.51
CA VAL A 2 -20.74 -15.00 11.10
C VAL A 2 -20.37 -13.64 10.51
N LEU A 3 -19.36 -12.97 11.07
CA LEU A 3 -18.84 -11.71 10.55
C LEU A 3 -17.73 -12.01 9.54
N THR A 4 -18.01 -11.83 8.25
CA THR A 4 -17.00 -11.97 7.19
C THR A 4 -16.27 -10.63 7.01
N ILE A 5 -14.98 -10.61 7.34
CA ILE A 5 -14.13 -9.41 7.19
C ILE A 5 -13.40 -9.46 5.85
N ASN A 6 -13.41 -8.35 5.12
CA ASN A 6 -12.58 -8.19 3.93
C ASN A 6 -11.09 -8.13 4.34
N VAL A 7 -10.30 -9.09 3.84
CA VAL A 7 -8.87 -9.21 4.16
C VAL A 7 -8.08 -7.96 3.74
N ALA A 8 -8.44 -7.32 2.63
CA ALA A 8 -7.79 -6.09 2.18
C ALA A 8 -7.97 -4.97 3.21
N VAL A 9 -9.19 -4.80 3.72
CA VAL A 9 -9.50 -3.79 4.74
C VAL A 9 -8.76 -4.10 6.05
N LEU A 10 -8.71 -5.37 6.45
CA LEU A 10 -7.97 -5.78 7.64
C LEU A 10 -6.48 -5.45 7.54
N LEU A 11 -5.85 -5.80 6.41
CA LEU A 11 -4.44 -5.49 6.16
C LEU A 11 -4.18 -3.98 6.11
N ALA A 12 -5.08 -3.19 5.51
CA ALA A 12 -4.97 -1.73 5.52
C ALA A 12 -4.96 -1.16 6.93
N VAL A 13 -5.86 -1.63 7.80
CA VAL A 13 -5.94 -1.20 9.20
C VAL A 13 -4.66 -1.59 9.96
N ILE A 14 -4.19 -2.83 9.79
CA ILE A 14 -2.95 -3.31 10.41
C ILE A 14 -1.76 -2.43 9.98
N LEU A 15 -1.61 -2.18 8.68
CA LEU A 15 -0.54 -1.33 8.14
C LEU A 15 -0.63 0.10 8.65
N PHE A 16 -1.83 0.67 8.74
CA PHE A 16 -2.04 2.02 9.29
C PHE A 16 -1.51 2.13 10.72
N PHE A 17 -1.83 1.17 11.59
CA PHE A 17 -1.31 1.15 12.96
C PHE A 17 0.20 0.87 13.01
N LEU A 18 0.71 -0.03 12.17
CA LEU A 18 2.14 -0.36 12.09
C LEU A 18 2.99 0.85 11.68
N LEU A 19 2.49 1.65 10.72
CA LEU A 19 3.16 2.84 10.20
C LEU A 19 3.05 4.04 11.15
N ARG A 20 1.96 4.15 11.91
CA ARG A 20 1.82 5.20 12.94
C ARG A 20 2.71 5.00 14.16
N ARG A 21 3.24 3.79 14.36
CA ARG A 21 4.13 3.51 15.48
C ARG A 21 5.41 4.35 15.33
N LYS A 22 5.77 5.12 16.37
CA LYS A 22 6.95 6.01 16.34
C LYS A 22 8.18 5.27 15.81
N VAL A 23 8.97 5.96 15.00
CA VAL A 23 10.24 5.45 14.45
C VAL A 23 11.24 5.31 15.60
N GLN A 24 11.19 4.15 16.26
CA GLN A 24 12.21 3.68 17.18
C GLN A 24 13.19 2.81 16.38
N ALA A 25 14.37 2.51 16.95
CA ALA A 25 15.28 1.53 16.36
C ALA A 25 14.54 0.19 16.21
N ARG A 26 14.04 -0.07 15.01
CA ARG A 26 13.17 -1.20 14.71
C ARG A 26 14.06 -2.41 14.47
N SER A 27 13.78 -3.50 15.17
CA SER A 27 14.46 -4.78 14.90
C SER A 27 14.23 -5.16 13.43
N ARG A 28 15.26 -5.71 12.77
CA ARG A 28 15.18 -6.17 11.37
C ARG A 28 13.99 -7.10 11.14
N GLY A 29 13.61 -7.91 12.14
CA GLY A 29 12.43 -8.77 12.06
C GLY A 29 11.12 -8.00 11.97
N ASP A 30 10.92 -6.98 12.80
CA ASP A 30 9.70 -6.14 12.81
C ASP A 30 9.58 -5.32 11.51
N GLN A 31 10.72 -4.91 10.95
CA GLN A 31 10.75 -4.28 9.62
C GLN A 31 10.34 -5.26 8.51
N MET A 32 10.88 -6.49 8.51
CA MET A 32 10.52 -7.50 7.51
C MET A 32 9.06 -7.91 7.57
N VAL A 33 8.46 -8.00 8.76
CA VAL A 33 7.02 -8.26 8.92
C VAL A 33 6.19 -7.16 8.30
N THR A 34 6.56 -5.89 8.53
CA THR A 34 5.85 -4.75 7.95
C THR A 34 5.95 -4.75 6.43
N VAL A 35 7.13 -5.05 5.88
CA VAL A 35 7.35 -5.15 4.42
C VAL A 35 6.52 -6.29 3.84
N ALA A 36 6.54 -7.48 4.45
CA ALA A 36 5.76 -8.62 3.99
C ALA A 36 4.26 -8.32 3.98
N LEU A 37 3.73 -7.67 5.03
CA LEU A 37 2.33 -7.25 5.09
C LEU A 37 1.99 -6.20 4.03
N ALA A 38 2.88 -5.25 3.76
CA ALA A 38 2.68 -4.23 2.74
C ALA A 38 2.63 -4.85 1.33
N VAL A 39 3.51 -5.81 1.05
CA VAL A 39 3.49 -6.57 -0.22
C VAL A 39 2.20 -7.36 -0.36
N ALA A 40 1.80 -8.10 0.69
CA ALA A 40 0.56 -8.87 0.68
C ALA A 40 -0.67 -7.98 0.43
N PHE A 41 -0.73 -6.82 1.10
CA PHE A 41 -1.78 -5.84 0.87
C PHE A 41 -1.80 -5.35 -0.58
N GLY A 42 -0.65 -4.99 -1.14
CA GLY A 42 -0.52 -4.58 -2.55
C GLY A 42 -1.03 -5.64 -3.53
N VAL A 43 -0.66 -6.91 -3.33
CA VAL A 43 -1.11 -8.03 -4.17
C VAL A 43 -2.63 -8.21 -4.14
N VAL A 44 -3.24 -8.07 -2.96
CA VAL A 44 -4.70 -8.20 -2.80
C VAL A 44 -5.45 -7.01 -3.38
N VAL A 45 -4.90 -5.79 -3.25
CA VAL A 45 -5.57 -4.55 -3.68
C VAL A 45 -5.37 -4.27 -5.17
N ALA A 46 -4.25 -4.67 -5.78
CA ALA A 46 -3.95 -4.40 -7.19
C ALA A 46 -5.06 -4.78 -8.18
N PRO A 47 -5.72 -5.96 -8.11
CA PRO A 47 -6.80 -6.31 -9.03
C PRO A 47 -8.14 -5.63 -8.72
N THR A 48 -8.24 -4.82 -7.67
CA THR A 48 -9.50 -4.11 -7.32
C THR A 48 -9.63 -2.82 -8.11
N ASP A 49 -10.87 -2.35 -8.33
CA ASP A 49 -11.14 -1.07 -9.00
C ASP A 49 -10.39 0.10 -8.34
N PHE A 50 -10.31 0.06 -7.00
CA PHE A 50 -9.53 1.04 -6.24
C PHE A 50 -8.03 0.96 -6.55
N GLY A 51 -7.45 -0.25 -6.58
CA GLY A 51 -6.05 -0.46 -6.94
C GLY A 51 -5.73 0.05 -8.35
N GLN A 52 -6.60 -0.23 -9.32
CA GLN A 52 -6.47 0.26 -10.69
C GLN A 52 -6.58 1.80 -10.78
N SER A 53 -7.48 2.41 -10.01
CA SER A 53 -7.61 3.87 -9.97
C SER A 53 -6.34 4.56 -9.49
N ILE A 54 -5.65 3.99 -8.49
CA ILE A 54 -4.35 4.50 -8.01
C ILE A 54 -3.28 4.36 -9.09
N LEU A 55 -3.20 3.19 -9.73
CA LEU A 55 -2.22 2.97 -10.81
C LEU A 55 -2.39 3.97 -11.96
N ASN A 56 -3.64 4.22 -12.37
CA ASN A 56 -3.94 5.20 -13.42
C ASN A 56 -3.54 6.62 -13.01
N ALA A 57 -3.83 7.02 -11.77
CA ALA A 57 -3.44 8.34 -11.27
C ALA A 57 -1.92 8.51 -11.24
N VAL A 58 -1.18 7.49 -10.78
CA VAL A 58 0.28 7.51 -10.77
C VAL A 58 0.85 7.53 -12.20
N GLY A 59 0.26 6.79 -13.13
CA GLY A 59 0.63 6.81 -14.55
C GLY A 59 0.49 8.20 -15.17
N GLN A 60 -0.66 8.85 -14.98
CA GLN A 60 -0.90 10.22 -15.47
C GLN A 60 0.09 11.24 -14.89
N LEU A 61 0.44 11.10 -13.61
CA LEU A 61 1.46 11.95 -12.98
C LEU A 61 2.85 11.72 -13.59
N ALA A 62 3.22 10.47 -13.87
CA ALA A 62 4.49 10.12 -14.48
C ALA A 62 4.60 10.65 -15.92
N GLU A 63 3.53 10.55 -16.70
CA GLU A 63 3.43 11.12 -18.05
C GLU A 63 3.56 12.65 -18.01
N GLY A 64 2.84 13.32 -17.11
CA GLY A 64 2.92 14.78 -16.96
C GLY A 64 4.31 15.29 -16.56
N ILE A 65 5.05 14.57 -15.71
CA ILE A 65 6.44 14.90 -15.35
C ILE A 65 7.39 14.69 -16.54
N THR A 66 7.15 13.65 -17.34
CA THR A 66 7.98 13.34 -18.53
C THR A 66 7.80 14.40 -19.61
N ASP A 67 6.56 14.85 -19.84
CA ASP A 67 6.25 15.89 -20.83
C ASP A 67 6.81 17.27 -20.43
N SER A 68 6.79 17.59 -19.13
CA SER A 68 7.36 18.86 -18.63
C SER A 68 8.90 18.88 -18.57
N GLY A 69 9.56 17.75 -18.85
CA GLY A 69 11.01 17.62 -18.98
C GLY A 69 11.53 17.58 -20.43
N SER A 70 10.66 17.57 -21.45
CA SER A 70 11.09 17.68 -22.86
C SER A 70 11.27 19.15 -23.28
N PRO A 71 12.44 19.53 -23.85
CA PRO A 71 12.70 20.88 -24.36
C PRO A 71 11.94 21.22 -25.65
#